data_AF-F1LDT5-F1
#
_entry.id   AF-F1LDT5-F1
#
_cell.length_a   1.000
_cell.length_b   1.000
_cell.length_c   1.000
_cell.angle_alpha   90.00
_cell.angle_beta   90.00
_cell.angle_gamma   90.00
#
_symmetry.space_group_name_H-M   'P 1'
#
loop_
_entity.id
_entity.type
_entity.pdbx_description
1 polymer ?
#
loop_
_entity_poly.entity_id
_entity_poly.type
_entity_poly.pdbx_seq_one_letter_code
_entity_poly.pdbx_strand_id
1 'polypeptide(L)'
;MLWSDPDPNVVGWAPNERGVSYVFGVEVLAQFLRRMDLDIVVRGHQVVEDGYEFFGRRGLVTVFSAPNYCGEFDNAGAIMNVDENLLCSFQILKPSPLALKERGNMLTSMVKIPHVEMKTNKLFRRGMI
;
A
#
# COMPACT_ATOMS: atom_id res chain seq x y z
N MET A 1 3.03 7.52 -14.74
CA MET A 1 1.82 7.41 -13.90
C MET A 1 1.37 5.95 -13.77
N LEU A 2 1.03 5.24 -14.84
CA LEU A 2 0.49 3.86 -14.72
C LEU A 2 1.53 2.79 -14.36
N TRP A 3 2.75 2.89 -14.91
CA TRP A 3 3.74 1.80 -14.89
C TRP A 3 5.02 2.11 -14.11
N SER A 4 5.05 3.21 -13.35
CA SER A 4 6.24 3.58 -12.58
C SER A 4 6.23 2.86 -11.23
N ASP A 5 7.39 2.49 -10.69
CA ASP A 5 7.51 1.81 -9.39
C ASP A 5 8.51 2.47 -8.43
N PRO A 6 8.22 2.57 -7.13
CA PRO A 6 9.21 2.90 -6.12
C PRO A 6 10.15 1.72 -5.87
N ASP A 7 11.43 2.01 -5.63
CA ASP A 7 12.42 1.04 -5.15
C ASP A 7 13.38 1.72 -4.16
N PRO A 8 13.54 1.19 -2.93
CA PRO A 8 14.42 1.80 -1.93
C PRO A 8 15.91 1.73 -2.29
N ASN A 9 16.29 0.87 -3.23
CA ASN A 9 17.68 0.68 -3.66
C ASN A 9 18.05 1.56 -4.86
N VAL A 10 17.07 2.24 -5.47
CA VAL A 10 17.31 3.15 -6.59
C VAL A 10 17.55 4.57 -6.07
N VAL A 11 18.59 5.21 -6.61
CA VAL A 11 18.84 6.64 -6.45
C VAL A 11 18.45 7.34 -7.75
N GLY A 12 17.55 8.31 -7.67
CA GLY A 12 17.02 9.04 -8.80
C GLY A 12 15.98 8.23 -9.56
N TRP A 13 16.18 8.12 -10.87
CA TRP A 13 15.34 7.36 -11.78
C TRP A 13 16.16 6.24 -12.42
N ALA A 14 15.54 5.08 -12.63
CA ALA A 14 16.13 3.95 -13.36
C ALA A 14 15.13 3.37 -14.38
N PRO A 15 15.58 2.68 -15.43
CA PRO A 15 14.70 1.91 -16.30
C PRO A 15 13.90 0.87 -15.51
N ASN A 16 12.63 0.67 -15.86
CA ASN A 16 11.80 -0.34 -15.20
C ASN A 16 11.91 -1.70 -15.90
N GLU A 17 12.09 -2.77 -15.13
CA GLU A 17 12.11 -4.17 -15.59
C GLU A 17 10.79 -4.58 -16.28
N ARG A 18 9.70 -3.84 -16.05
CA ARG A 18 8.45 -3.99 -16.82
C ARG A 18 8.59 -3.68 -18.31
N GLY A 19 9.73 -3.15 -18.76
CA GLY A 19 9.99 -2.77 -20.15
C GLY A 19 9.34 -1.44 -20.57
N VAL A 20 8.67 -0.76 -19.64
CA VAL A 20 8.02 0.54 -19.87
C VAL A 20 8.08 1.40 -18.60
N SER A 21 8.20 2.72 -18.78
CA SER A 21 8.32 3.70 -17.69
C SER A 21 9.60 3.51 -16.86
N TYR A 22 9.60 4.02 -15.62
CA TYR A 22 10.77 4.17 -14.78
C TYR A 22 10.51 3.69 -13.35
N VAL A 23 11.56 3.22 -12.70
CA VAL A 23 11.65 3.05 -11.26
C VAL A 23 12.16 4.34 -10.63
N PHE A 24 11.69 4.70 -9.44
CA PHE A 24 12.11 5.92 -8.74
C PHE A 24 12.51 5.70 -7.29
N GLY A 25 13.50 6.46 -6.85
CA GLY A 25 14.04 6.44 -5.49
C GLY A 25 13.25 7.29 -4.48
N VAL A 26 13.67 7.18 -3.22
CA VAL A 26 13.06 7.91 -2.09
C VAL A 26 13.20 9.42 -2.25
N GLU A 27 14.34 9.89 -2.77
CA GLU A 27 14.59 11.31 -2.99
C GLU A 27 13.71 11.91 -4.10
N VAL A 28 13.42 11.17 -5.18
CA VAL A 28 12.48 11.58 -6.22
C VAL A 28 11.09 11.78 -5.62
N LEU A 29 10.61 10.82 -4.82
CA LEU A 29 9.33 10.95 -4.12
C LEU A 29 9.32 12.18 -3.21
N ALA A 30 10.35 12.36 -2.39
CA ALA A 30 10.43 13.47 -1.46
C ALA A 30 10.45 14.83 -2.17
N GLN A 31 11.13 14.94 -3.32
CA GLN A 31 11.12 16.15 -4.15
C GLN A 31 9.74 16.40 -4.76
N PHE A 32 9.06 15.36 -5.21
CA PHE A 32 7.71 15.47 -5.76
C PHE A 32 6.71 15.97 -4.71
N LEU A 33 6.68 15.33 -3.52
CA LEU A 33 5.80 15.73 -2.42
C LEU A 33 5.99 17.20 -2.03
N ARG A 34 7.25 17.63 -1.85
CA ARG A 34 7.57 19.04 -1.53
C ARG A 34 7.12 20.01 -2.63
N ARG A 35 7.31 19.65 -3.90
CA ARG A 35 6.96 20.51 -5.02
C ARG A 35 5.45 20.67 -5.18
N MET A 36 4.71 19.61 -4.90
CA MET A 36 3.26 19.55 -5.05
C MET A 36 2.52 19.96 -3.78
N ASP A 37 3.23 20.26 -2.68
CA ASP A 37 2.66 20.52 -1.35
C ASP A 37 1.73 19.39 -0.88
N LEU A 38 2.20 18.14 -1.02
CA LEU A 38 1.49 16.93 -0.65
C LEU A 38 2.21 16.20 0.47
N ASP A 39 1.44 15.54 1.34
CA ASP A 39 1.98 14.72 2.43
C ASP A 39 2.25 13.27 2.01
N ILE A 40 1.38 12.68 1.17
CA ILE A 40 1.43 11.27 0.80
C ILE A 40 0.94 11.03 -0.63
N VAL A 41 1.56 10.07 -1.32
CA VAL A 41 1.04 9.44 -2.53
C VAL A 41 0.41 8.09 -2.17
N VAL A 42 -0.84 7.86 -2.56
CA VAL A 42 -1.50 6.55 -2.45
C VAL A 42 -1.53 5.92 -3.84
N ARG A 43 -1.01 4.70 -3.98
CA ARG A 43 -1.00 3.95 -5.25
C ARG A 43 -1.37 2.49 -5.07
N GLY A 44 -1.64 1.78 -6.17
CA GLY A 44 -1.71 0.32 -6.20
C GLY A 44 -0.57 -0.30 -7.03
N HIS A 45 -0.89 -1.34 -7.82
CA HIS A 45 -0.06 -1.93 -8.89
C HIS A 45 1.08 -2.90 -8.52
N GLN A 46 1.69 -2.79 -7.35
CA GLN A 46 2.61 -3.82 -6.82
C GLN A 46 1.87 -4.71 -5.80
N VAL A 47 2.04 -6.02 -5.92
CA VAL A 47 1.59 -6.98 -4.90
C VAL A 47 2.47 -6.79 -3.67
N VAL A 48 1.87 -6.68 -2.49
CA VAL A 48 2.56 -6.51 -1.21
C VAL A 48 1.96 -7.47 -0.17
N GLU A 49 2.81 -7.99 0.72
CA GLU A 49 2.49 -9.13 1.60
C GLU A 49 1.26 -8.87 2.48
N ASP A 50 1.22 -7.75 3.19
CA ASP A 50 0.11 -7.40 4.10
C ASP A 50 -1.05 -6.66 3.40
N GLY A 51 -1.01 -6.56 2.07
CA GLY A 51 -1.97 -5.78 1.28
C GLY A 51 -1.74 -4.26 1.33
N TYR A 52 -0.79 -3.78 2.13
CA TYR A 52 -0.29 -2.41 2.07
C TYR A 52 1.20 -2.34 2.41
N GLU A 53 1.91 -1.33 1.90
CA GLU A 53 3.32 -1.10 2.20
C GLU A 53 3.66 0.39 2.16
N PHE A 54 4.46 0.86 3.11
CA PHE A 54 4.96 2.23 3.12
C PHE A 54 6.33 2.35 2.46
N PHE A 55 6.51 3.43 1.72
CA PHE A 55 7.77 3.80 1.09
C PHE A 55 8.16 5.24 1.45
N GLY A 56 9.45 5.54 1.43
CA GLY A 56 10.00 6.89 1.56
C GLY A 56 9.52 7.66 2.80
N ARG A 57 9.80 7.13 4.00
CA ARG A 57 9.37 7.73 5.29
C ARG A 57 7.86 7.94 5.38
N ARG A 58 7.08 7.01 4.81
CA ARG A 58 5.61 7.04 4.72
C ARG A 58 5.06 8.14 3.80
N GLY A 59 5.90 8.72 2.93
CA GLY A 59 5.46 9.64 1.88
C GLY A 59 4.75 8.96 0.71
N LEU A 60 4.80 7.63 0.63
CA LEU A 60 3.99 6.85 -0.30
C LEU A 60 3.47 5.60 0.40
N VAL A 61 2.24 5.22 0.07
CA VAL A 61 1.67 3.93 0.43
C VAL A 61 1.21 3.20 -0.83
N THR A 62 1.64 1.95 -0.96
CA THR A 62 1.10 0.99 -1.91
C THR A 62 -0.04 0.25 -1.23
N VAL A 63 -1.20 0.16 -1.86
CA VAL A 63 -2.37 -0.61 -1.42
C VAL A 63 -2.70 -1.65 -2.47
N PHE A 64 -2.85 -2.89 -2.04
CA PHE A 64 -3.18 -4.02 -2.89
C PHE A 64 -4.41 -4.74 -2.30
N SER A 65 -5.52 -4.74 -3.03
CA SER A 65 -6.83 -5.18 -2.50
C SER A 65 -7.23 -6.60 -2.90
N ALA A 66 -6.35 -7.35 -3.57
CA ALA A 66 -6.61 -8.73 -3.99
C ALA A 66 -5.84 -9.72 -3.08
N PRO A 67 -6.46 -10.30 -2.04
CA PRO A 67 -5.83 -11.34 -1.25
C PRO A 67 -5.62 -12.62 -2.06
N ASN A 68 -4.58 -13.39 -1.72
CA ASN A 68 -4.22 -14.63 -2.41
C ASN A 68 -4.10 -14.41 -3.93
N TYR A 69 -3.30 -13.42 -4.32
CA TYR A 69 -3.21 -12.97 -5.70
C TYR A 69 -2.87 -14.15 -6.63
N CYS A 70 -3.60 -14.26 -7.74
CA CYS A 70 -3.51 -15.39 -8.69
C CYS A 70 -3.61 -16.81 -8.08
N GLY A 71 -3.92 -16.97 -6.79
CA GLY A 71 -3.82 -18.24 -6.09
C GLY A 71 -2.39 -18.76 -5.89
N GLU A 72 -1.39 -17.92 -6.13
CA GLU A 72 0.05 -18.27 -6.04
C GLU A 72 0.72 -17.59 -4.85
N PHE A 73 0.19 -16.43 -4.44
CA PHE A 73 0.70 -15.65 -3.33
C PHE A 73 -0.14 -15.92 -2.07
N ASP A 74 0.46 -15.86 -0.89
CA ASP A 74 -0.23 -15.92 0.40
C ASP A 74 -0.55 -14.52 0.97
N ASN A 75 -0.44 -13.49 0.13
CA ASN A 75 -0.63 -12.09 0.51
C ASN A 75 -2.06 -11.82 1.02
N ALA A 76 -2.16 -10.92 1.99
CA ALA A 76 -3.42 -10.26 2.31
C ALA A 76 -3.76 -9.19 1.27
N GLY A 77 -5.04 -8.82 1.23
CA GLY A 77 -5.48 -7.58 0.60
C GLY A 77 -5.67 -6.49 1.66
N ALA A 78 -5.70 -5.23 1.26
CA ALA A 78 -6.10 -4.13 2.13
C ALA A 78 -6.99 -3.11 1.44
N ILE A 79 -7.75 -2.38 2.25
CA ILE A 79 -8.47 -1.16 1.88
C ILE A 79 -7.95 -0.05 2.80
N MET A 80 -7.56 1.08 2.22
CA MET A 80 -7.22 2.28 2.97
C MET A 80 -8.45 3.16 3.10
N ASN A 81 -8.87 3.44 4.34
CA ASN A 81 -9.92 4.41 4.63
C ASN A 81 -9.27 5.73 5.03
N VAL A 82 -9.84 6.83 4.50
CA VAL A 82 -9.46 8.19 4.87
C VAL A 82 -10.70 8.87 5.42
N ASP A 83 -10.65 9.30 6.68
CA ASP A 83 -11.78 9.97 7.33
C ASP A 83 -11.77 11.50 7.10
N GLU A 84 -12.75 12.19 7.67
CA GLU A 84 -12.89 13.64 7.60
C GLU A 84 -11.72 14.43 8.24
N ASN A 85 -10.96 13.80 9.14
CA ASN A 85 -9.77 14.36 9.75
C ASN A 85 -8.49 13.98 8.99
N LEU A 86 -8.63 13.38 7.81
CA LEU A 86 -7.55 12.82 7.00
C LEU A 86 -6.76 11.71 7.72
N LEU A 87 -7.37 11.09 8.75
CA LEU A 87 -6.80 9.93 9.40
C LEU A 87 -6.89 8.74 8.46
N CYS A 88 -5.73 8.14 8.20
CA CYS A 88 -5.61 6.98 7.34
C CYS A 88 -5.62 5.70 8.19
N SER A 89 -6.58 4.81 7.94
CA SER A 89 -6.64 3.48 8.56
C SER A 89 -6.72 2.39 7.51
N PHE A 90 -6.34 1.16 7.88
CA PHE A 90 -6.33 0.03 6.96
C PHE A 90 -7.26 -1.08 7.46
N GLN A 91 -8.11 -1.56 6.56
CA GLN A 91 -8.86 -2.79 6.74
C GLN A 91 -8.15 -3.91 5.98
N ILE A 92 -7.78 -4.97 6.70
CA ILE A 92 -7.05 -6.11 6.12
C ILE A 92 -8.06 -7.17 5.68
N LEU A 93 -7.96 -7.54 4.41
CA LEU A 93 -8.71 -8.62 3.76
C LEU A 93 -7.83 -9.86 3.76
N LYS A 94 -8.07 -10.78 4.69
CA LYS A 94 -7.34 -12.06 4.68
C LYS A 94 -7.86 -12.96 3.56
N PRO A 95 -7.00 -13.80 2.94
CA PRO A 95 -7.46 -14.87 2.08
C PRO A 95 -8.58 -15.67 2.74
N SER A 96 -9.70 -15.82 2.05
CA SER A 96 -10.81 -16.62 2.57
C SER A 96 -10.40 -18.09 2.62
N PRO A 97 -10.56 -18.78 3.76
CA PRO A 97 -10.41 -20.22 3.82
C PRO A 97 -11.35 -20.91 2.82
N LEU A 98 -12.51 -20.33 2.48
CA LEU A 98 -13.44 -20.87 1.48
C LEU A 98 -12.88 -20.81 0.06
N ALA A 99 -12.05 -19.82 -0.29
CA ALA A 99 -11.33 -19.80 -1.56
C ALA A 99 -10.26 -20.91 -1.63
N LEU A 100 -9.71 -21.31 -0.47
CA LEU A 100 -8.88 -22.51 -0.34
C LEU A 100 -9.73 -23.80 -0.31
N LYS A 101 -10.98 -23.73 0.17
CA LYS A 101 -11.93 -24.84 0.37
C LYS A 101 -12.80 -25.17 -0.84
N GLU A 102 -12.95 -24.27 -1.80
CA GLU A 102 -13.48 -24.62 -3.14
C GLU A 102 -12.54 -25.59 -3.87
N ARG A 103 -11.28 -25.72 -3.41
CA ARG A 103 -10.36 -26.80 -3.78
C ARG A 103 -10.41 -28.03 -2.84
N GLY A 104 -11.25 -28.03 -1.80
CA GLY A 104 -11.41 -29.16 -0.86
C GLY A 104 -12.51 -28.97 0.21
N ASN A 105 -13.76 -29.30 -0.13
CA ASN A 105 -14.96 -29.53 0.71
C ASN A 105 -15.14 -28.91 2.13
N MET A 106 -16.24 -28.15 2.28
CA MET A 106 -17.20 -27.95 3.40
C MET A 106 -16.76 -27.58 4.84
N LEU A 107 -17.41 -26.53 5.39
CA LEU A 107 -17.63 -26.09 6.80
C LEU A 107 -17.05 -24.73 7.20
N THR A 108 -17.95 -23.94 7.81
CA THR A 108 -17.99 -22.50 8.10
C THR A 108 -17.19 -22.08 9.34
N SER A 109 -16.66 -20.85 9.33
CA SER A 109 -16.68 -19.95 10.51
C SER A 109 -16.38 -18.49 10.11
N MET A 110 -17.07 -17.55 10.76
CA MET A 110 -16.86 -16.11 10.64
C MET A 110 -15.63 -15.69 11.46
N VAL A 111 -14.70 -14.94 10.85
CA VAL A 111 -13.50 -14.40 11.52
C VAL A 111 -13.68 -12.90 11.77
N LYS A 112 -13.47 -12.47 13.02
CA LYS A 112 -13.43 -11.04 13.40
C LYS A 112 -12.17 -10.38 12.81
N ILE A 113 -12.36 -9.25 12.13
CA ILE A 113 -11.32 -8.46 11.49
C ILE A 113 -10.69 -7.51 12.52
N PRO A 114 -9.36 -7.52 12.75
CA PRO A 114 -8.71 -6.53 13.60
C PRO A 114 -8.62 -5.17 12.88
N HIS A 115 -9.01 -4.10 13.57
CA HIS A 115 -8.84 -2.72 13.13
C HIS A 115 -7.43 -2.24 13.52
N VAL A 116 -6.57 -1.92 12.56
CA VAL A 116 -5.26 -1.31 12.83
C VAL A 116 -5.37 0.19 12.60
N GLU A 117 -5.32 0.95 13.70
CA GLU A 117 -5.38 2.41 13.68
C GLU A 117 -3.95 2.97 13.65
N MET A 118 -3.60 3.68 12.57
CA MET A 118 -2.37 4.48 12.59
C MET A 118 -2.66 5.82 13.25
N LYS A 119 -2.31 5.95 14.53
CA LYS A 119 -2.19 7.27 15.16
C LYS A 119 -0.94 7.95 14.61
N THR A 120 -1.13 8.87 13.68
CA THR A 120 -0.08 9.80 13.26
C THR A 120 0.23 10.72 14.44
N ASN A 121 1.17 10.31 15.30
CA ASN A 121 1.78 11.18 16.31
C ASN A 121 2.72 12.18 15.63
N LYS A 122 2.13 13.06 14.82
CA LYS A 122 2.63 14.35 14.38
C LYS A 122 1.42 15.07 13.84
N LEU A 123 0.78 15.79 14.75
CA LEU A 123 0.20 17.10 14.51
C LEU A 123 0.44 17.57 13.06
N PHE A 124 -0.51 17.30 12.16
CA PHE A 124 -0.69 18.02 10.89
C PHE A 124 -1.11 19.47 11.19
N ARG A 125 -0.38 20.16 12.08
CA ARG A 125 -0.51 21.60 12.25
C ARG A 125 0.43 22.22 11.25
N ARG A 126 -0.18 22.90 10.28
CA ARG A 126 0.39 24.04 9.57
C ARG A 126 1.35 24.81 10.48
N GLY A 127 2.57 25.01 9.98
CA GLY A 127 3.51 26.00 10.52
C GLY A 127 4.50 25.44 11.53
N MET A 128 5.62 24.91 11.03
CA MET A 128 6.94 25.27 11.52
C MET A 128 7.96 24.91 10.43
N ILE A 129 8.34 25.95 9.69
CA ILE A 129 9.72 26.18 9.25
C ILE A 129 10.72 25.89 10.37
#